data_AF-A0A964JFC5-F1
#
_entry.id   AF-A0A964JFC5-F1
#
_cell.length_a   1.000
_cell.length_b   1.000
_cell.length_c   1.000
_cell.angle_alpha   90.00
_cell.angle_beta   90.00
_cell.angle_gamma   90.00
#
_symmetry.space_group_name_H-M   'P 1'
#
loop_
_entity.id
_entity.type
_entity.pdbx_description
1 polymer ?
#
loop_
_entity_poly.entity_id
_entity_poly.type
_entity_poly.pdbx_seq_one_letter_code
_entity_poly.pdbx_strand_id
1 'polypeptide(L)'
;MLSLPSRMPAASLRFVVSPIFIPFDAFTAPCAASPVNSNSNPVKVWAALAVQHAAVLYRRAEDLAPLMSQLRLDCLQAKPHSTILMLHSPEIWAGDVHCQAHWGPEDIEAECWLEAATALQWPVAELAMDFEVHSSLEGHWLAHCRACPKSLVKAYVAQLNALDLRPDAITCASQMDELGEAWGLQPDVMAEAFRLPCMDELASHYFNLFKEDKPC
;
A
#
# COMPACT_ATOMS: atom_id res chain seq x y z
N MET A 1 2.36 -7.46 12.02
CA MET A 1 1.74 -8.39 11.08
C MET A 1 1.42 -7.60 9.83
N LEU A 2 2.16 -7.88 8.76
CA LEU A 2 1.63 -7.67 7.42
C LEU A 2 0.62 -8.81 7.22
N SER A 3 -0.53 -8.58 6.59
CA SER A 3 -1.54 -9.64 6.36
C SER A 3 -2.67 -9.11 5.49
N LEU A 4 -3.26 -9.95 4.65
CA LEU A 4 -4.53 -9.62 3.98
C LEU A 4 -5.72 -9.78 4.94
N PRO A 5 -6.67 -8.83 4.98
CA PRO A 5 -7.88 -8.98 5.77
C PRO A 5 -8.86 -9.98 5.12
N SER A 6 -9.49 -10.82 5.96
CA SER A 6 -10.59 -11.70 5.55
C SER A 6 -11.84 -10.91 5.10
N ARG A 7 -12.71 -11.54 4.29
CA ARG A 7 -14.00 -10.95 3.86
C ARG A 7 -14.82 -10.45 5.07
N MET A 8 -15.04 -9.14 5.14
CA MET A 8 -15.82 -8.46 6.19
C MET A 8 -17.24 -8.10 5.72
N PRO A 9 -18.19 -7.82 6.64
CA PRO A 9 -19.56 -7.45 6.28
C PRO A 9 -19.63 -6.20 5.40
N ALA A 10 -20.50 -6.22 4.38
CA ALA A 10 -20.67 -5.14 3.40
C ALA A 10 -21.04 -3.77 4.00
N ALA A 11 -21.54 -3.74 5.25
CA ALA A 11 -22.06 -2.53 5.87
C ALA A 11 -20.99 -1.62 6.51
N SER A 12 -19.77 -2.11 6.69
CA SER A 12 -18.75 -1.42 7.48
C SER A 12 -17.92 -0.46 6.64
N LEU A 13 -17.69 0.75 7.14
CA LEU A 13 -16.76 1.71 6.53
C LEU A 13 -15.33 1.20 6.64
N ARG A 14 -14.65 1.09 5.50
CA ARG A 14 -13.29 0.56 5.35
C ARG A 14 -12.39 1.60 4.68
N PHE A 15 -11.15 1.73 5.13
CA PHE A 15 -10.14 2.57 4.51
C PHE A 15 -8.94 1.76 4.05
N VAL A 16 -8.41 2.11 2.88
CA VAL A 16 -7.02 1.86 2.50
C VAL A 16 -6.33 3.20 2.47
N VAL A 17 -5.21 3.32 3.16
CA VAL A 17 -4.35 4.51 3.16
C VAL A 17 -2.97 4.09 2.70
N SER A 18 -2.37 4.87 1.82
CA SER A 18 -1.09 4.54 1.21
C SER A 18 -0.20 5.77 1.04
N PRO A 19 1.09 5.71 1.46
CA PRO A 19 2.11 6.61 0.95
C PRO A 19 2.48 6.22 -0.49
N ILE A 20 2.37 7.19 -1.41
CA ILE A 20 2.76 7.03 -2.82
C ILE A 20 4.01 7.87 -3.06
N PHE A 21 4.94 7.33 -3.84
CA PHE A 21 6.17 7.99 -4.25
C PHE A 21 6.04 8.50 -5.68
N ILE A 22 5.83 9.80 -5.84
CA ILE A 22 5.77 10.43 -7.15
C ILE A 22 7.14 10.99 -7.56
N PRO A 23 7.49 11.00 -8.85
CA PRO A 23 8.66 11.73 -9.32
C PRO A 23 8.61 13.21 -8.90
N PHE A 24 9.75 13.79 -8.55
CA PHE A 24 9.82 15.21 -8.15
C PHE A 24 9.35 16.16 -9.25
N ASP A 25 9.58 15.77 -10.51
CA ASP A 25 9.25 16.49 -11.73
C ASP A 25 7.90 16.06 -12.33
N ALA A 26 7.09 15.27 -11.60
CA ALA A 26 5.84 14.70 -12.11
C ALA A 26 4.82 15.72 -12.64
N PHE A 27 4.91 16.98 -12.21
CA PHE A 27 4.00 18.07 -12.61
C PHE A 27 4.71 19.19 -13.37
N THR A 28 6.00 19.07 -13.66
CA THR A 28 6.73 20.06 -14.47
C THR A 28 6.59 19.70 -15.95
N ALA A 29 6.06 20.62 -16.75
CA ALA A 29 5.99 20.47 -18.21
C ALA A 29 7.40 20.24 -18.79
N PRO A 30 7.55 19.55 -19.94
CA PRO A 30 8.84 19.36 -20.58
C PRO A 30 9.31 20.68 -21.22
N CYS A 31 9.77 21.63 -20.40
CA CYS A 31 10.57 22.73 -20.87
C CYS A 31 11.95 22.18 -21.21
N ALA A 32 12.29 22.18 -22.50
CA ALA A 32 13.58 21.82 -23.08
C ALA A 32 14.76 22.13 -22.14
N ALA A 33 15.16 21.13 -21.37
CA ALA A 33 16.33 21.17 -20.51
C ALA A 33 17.13 19.91 -20.78
N SER A 34 18.38 20.12 -21.20
CA SER A 34 19.45 19.14 -21.37
C SER A 34 19.51 18.11 -20.24
N PRO A 35 20.09 16.91 -20.47
CA PRO A 35 20.10 15.84 -19.49
C PRO A 35 21.01 16.21 -18.31
N VAL A 36 20.46 16.91 -17.34
CA VAL A 36 21.07 17.05 -16.03
C VAL A 36 20.69 15.77 -15.29
N ASN A 37 21.71 14.98 -14.94
CA ASN A 37 21.61 13.89 -13.96
C ASN A 37 21.15 14.47 -12.63
N SER A 38 19.86 14.74 -12.51
CA SER A 38 19.24 15.13 -11.26
C SER A 38 18.90 13.83 -10.55
N ASN A 39 19.70 13.47 -9.55
CA ASN A 39 19.30 12.52 -8.50
C ASN A 39 18.14 13.14 -7.70
N SER A 40 16.98 13.34 -8.33
CA SER A 40 15.80 13.85 -7.67
C SER A 40 15.13 12.69 -6.93
N ASN A 41 15.15 12.76 -5.61
CA ASN A 41 14.44 11.78 -4.79
C ASN A 41 12.92 11.91 -5.04
N PRO A 42 12.19 10.80 -5.10
CA PRO A 42 10.74 10.85 -5.22
C PRO A 42 10.12 11.58 -4.03
N VAL A 43 9.04 12.29 -4.28
CA VAL A 43 8.25 12.99 -3.27
C VAL A 43 7.21 12.03 -2.73
N LYS A 44 7.14 11.92 -1.40
CA LYS A 44 6.09 11.15 -0.73
C LYS A 44 4.82 11.99 -0.66
N VAL A 45 3.75 11.45 -1.20
CA VAL A 45 2.37 11.95 -1.08
C VAL A 45 1.50 10.85 -0.47
N TRP A 46 0.24 11.16 -0.19
CA TRP A 46 -0.71 10.23 0.38
C TRP A 46 -1.92 10.04 -0.53
N ALA A 47 -2.38 8.81 -0.61
CA ALA A 47 -3.67 8.47 -1.18
C ALA A 47 -4.48 7.68 -0.17
N ALA A 48 -5.79 7.84 -0.22
CA ALA A 48 -6.70 7.06 0.58
C ALA A 48 -7.97 6.76 -0.20
N LEU A 49 -8.45 5.55 0.01
CA LEU A 49 -9.68 5.01 -0.55
C LEU A 49 -10.57 4.58 0.61
N ALA A 50 -11.82 5.02 0.58
CA ALA A 50 -12.86 4.75 1.54
C ALA A 50 -13.98 3.96 0.84
N VAL A 51 -14.41 2.87 1.47
CA VAL A 51 -15.50 2.04 0.96
C VAL A 51 -16.58 1.95 2.04
N GLN A 52 -17.80 2.37 1.70
CA GLN A 52 -18.96 2.24 2.56
C GLN A 52 -20.15 1.72 1.77
N HIS A 53 -20.59 0.50 2.09
CA HIS A 53 -21.63 -0.18 1.32
C HIS A 53 -21.24 -0.24 -0.17
N ALA A 54 -22.03 0.44 -0.99
CA ALA A 54 -21.90 0.60 -2.42
C ALA A 54 -20.94 1.73 -2.81
N ALA A 55 -20.79 2.76 -1.97
CA ALA A 55 -20.03 3.95 -2.32
C ALA A 55 -18.53 3.69 -2.15
N VAL A 56 -17.77 4.05 -3.19
CA VAL A 56 -16.31 4.09 -3.14
C VAL A 56 -15.85 5.51 -3.40
N LEU A 57 -15.01 6.01 -2.50
CA LEU A 57 -14.51 7.37 -2.51
C LEU A 57 -13.01 7.32 -2.35
N TYR A 58 -12.26 8.02 -3.20
CA TYR A 58 -10.81 8.11 -3.03
C TYR A 58 -10.32 9.52 -3.28
N ARG A 59 -9.21 9.86 -2.62
CA ARG A 59 -8.55 11.17 -2.66
C ARG A 59 -7.04 11.00 -2.57
N ARG A 60 -6.32 12.00 -3.04
CA ARG A 60 -4.86 12.13 -2.91
C ARG A 60 -4.52 13.49 -2.34
N ALA A 61 -3.50 13.58 -1.51
CA ALA A 61 -2.98 14.86 -1.01
C ALA A 61 -1.49 14.76 -0.72
N GLU A 62 -0.84 15.90 -0.57
CA GLU A 62 0.57 15.96 -0.17
C GLU A 62 0.78 15.41 1.25
N ASP A 63 -0.16 15.71 2.15
CA ASP A 63 -0.09 15.34 3.57
C ASP A 63 -1.26 14.47 4.03
N LEU A 64 -0.97 13.56 4.96
CA LEU A 64 -1.97 12.64 5.52
C LEU A 64 -3.06 13.35 6.33
N ALA A 65 -2.71 14.34 7.16
CA ALA A 65 -3.70 14.99 8.04
C ALA A 65 -4.77 15.79 7.26
N PRO A 66 -4.41 16.61 6.24
CA PRO A 66 -5.39 17.23 5.35
C PRO A 66 -6.21 16.21 4.56
N LEU A 67 -5.57 15.16 4.03
CA LEU A 67 -6.27 14.07 3.32
C LEU A 67 -7.38 13.46 4.18
N MET A 68 -7.03 13.08 5.42
CA MET A 68 -7.99 12.48 6.33
C MET A 68 -9.09 13.46 6.70
N SER A 69 -8.75 14.73 6.97
CA SER A 69 -9.74 15.77 7.30
C SER A 69 -10.78 15.95 6.18
N GLN A 70 -10.35 15.94 4.92
CA GLN A 70 -11.25 16.05 3.76
C GLN A 70 -12.10 14.79 3.59
N LEU A 71 -11.50 13.60 3.64
CA LEU A 71 -12.25 12.33 3.61
C LEU A 71 -13.26 12.24 4.76
N ARG A 72 -12.98 12.88 5.91
CA ARG A 72 -13.95 12.94 7.01
C ARG A 72 -15.18 13.73 6.66
N LEU A 73 -14.99 14.90 6.06
CA LEU A 73 -16.10 15.77 5.68
C LEU A 73 -16.99 15.10 4.63
N ASP A 74 -16.41 14.32 3.72
CA ASP A 74 -17.14 13.69 2.62
C ASP A 74 -17.81 12.38 2.99
N CYS A 75 -17.22 11.59 3.90
CA CYS A 75 -17.64 10.20 4.16
C CYS A 75 -17.94 9.89 5.64
N LEU A 76 -17.39 10.65 6.58
CA LEU A 76 -17.30 10.23 7.98
C LEU A 76 -18.27 11.01 8.89
N GLN A 77 -19.46 10.45 9.09
CA GLN A 77 -20.15 10.64 10.38
C GLN A 77 -19.75 9.57 11.41
N ALA A 78 -19.14 8.46 10.99
CA ALA A 78 -18.80 7.32 11.86
C ALA A 78 -17.33 6.93 11.77
N LYS A 79 -16.75 6.40 12.85
CA LYS A 79 -15.37 5.89 12.86
C LYS A 79 -15.24 4.66 11.94
N PRO A 80 -14.16 4.52 11.14
CA PRO A 80 -14.00 3.32 10.33
C PRO A 80 -13.90 2.06 11.17
N HIS A 81 -14.50 1.00 10.62
CA HIS A 81 -14.39 -0.34 11.15
C HIS A 81 -13.06 -0.98 10.81
N SER A 82 -12.50 -0.66 9.64
CA SER A 82 -11.18 -1.14 9.28
C SER A 82 -10.34 -0.11 8.55
N THR A 83 -9.04 -0.09 8.87
CA THR A 83 -8.02 0.70 8.16
C THR A 83 -6.88 -0.21 7.74
N ILE A 84 -6.53 -0.20 6.47
CA ILE A 84 -5.37 -0.90 5.92
C ILE A 84 -4.33 0.14 5.54
N LEU A 85 -3.09 -0.08 5.98
CA LEU A 85 -1.94 0.65 5.48
C LEU A 85 -1.33 -0.15 4.33
N MET A 86 -1.37 0.38 3.11
CA MET A 86 -0.73 -0.24 1.96
C MET A 86 0.61 0.44 1.68
N LEU A 87 1.71 -0.30 1.72
CA LEU A 87 3.05 0.23 1.48
C LEU A 87 3.46 0.02 0.02
N HIS A 88 4.26 0.95 -0.51
CA HIS A 88 4.80 0.90 -1.87
C HIS A 88 6.33 0.79 -1.82
N SER A 89 6.92 0.32 -2.92
CA SER A 89 8.35 0.51 -3.16
C SER A 89 8.68 2.01 -3.11
N PRO A 90 9.79 2.44 -2.48
CA PRO A 90 10.91 1.61 -1.97
C PRO A 90 10.80 1.19 -0.49
N GLU A 91 9.66 1.41 0.17
CA GLU A 91 9.53 1.22 1.62
C GLU A 91 9.25 -0.21 2.07
N ILE A 92 8.79 -1.04 1.15
CA ILE A 92 8.54 -2.46 1.36
C ILE A 92 9.23 -3.24 0.25
N TRP A 93 9.89 -4.31 0.64
CA TRP A 93 10.36 -5.34 -0.27
C TRP A 93 9.32 -6.46 -0.33
N ALA A 94 9.09 -6.98 -1.53
CA ALA A 94 8.32 -8.18 -1.77
C ALA A 94 9.11 -9.08 -2.71
N GLY A 95 9.18 -10.37 -2.42
CA GLY A 95 9.96 -11.32 -3.22
C GLY A 95 9.61 -12.76 -2.90
N ASP A 96 10.11 -13.66 -3.75
CA ASP A 96 9.77 -15.07 -3.72
C ASP A 96 10.95 -15.92 -3.28
N VAL A 97 10.71 -16.85 -2.35
CA VAL A 97 11.69 -17.83 -1.89
C VAL A 97 11.27 -19.22 -2.34
N HIS A 98 12.09 -19.79 -3.22
CA HIS A 98 11.88 -21.14 -3.74
C HIS A 98 12.27 -22.15 -2.66
N CYS A 99 11.27 -22.82 -2.10
CA CYS A 99 11.49 -23.72 -0.97
C CYS A 99 12.08 -25.04 -1.43
N GLN A 100 13.03 -25.57 -0.66
CA GLN A 100 13.59 -26.90 -0.95
C GLN A 100 12.64 -28.00 -0.46
N ALA A 101 12.63 -29.14 -1.15
CA ALA A 101 11.70 -30.23 -0.88
C ALA A 101 11.80 -30.83 0.54
N HIS A 102 12.96 -30.68 1.20
CA HIS A 102 13.20 -31.21 2.54
C HIS A 102 12.98 -30.17 3.65
N TRP A 103 12.69 -28.91 3.31
CA TRP A 103 12.50 -27.85 4.29
C TRP A 103 11.21 -28.05 5.06
N GLY A 104 11.32 -27.99 6.39
CA GLY A 104 10.18 -27.82 7.27
C GLY A 104 9.74 -26.35 7.35
N PRO A 105 8.63 -26.06 8.07
CA PRO A 105 8.14 -24.69 8.26
C PRO A 105 9.18 -23.74 8.87
N GLU A 106 10.00 -24.22 9.82
CA GLU A 106 11.04 -23.42 10.46
C GLU A 106 12.19 -23.07 9.48
N ASP A 107 12.55 -23.99 8.59
CA ASP A 107 13.58 -23.76 7.57
C ASP A 107 13.08 -22.72 6.55
N ILE A 108 11.83 -22.84 6.11
CA ILE A 108 11.19 -21.87 5.21
C ILE A 108 11.18 -20.49 5.86
N GLU A 109 10.68 -20.40 7.10
CA GLU A 109 10.63 -19.12 7.82
C GLU A 109 12.03 -18.51 7.97
N ALA A 110 13.03 -19.30 8.38
CA ALA A 110 14.39 -18.83 8.54
C ALA A 110 14.96 -18.28 7.23
N GLU A 111 14.78 -18.98 6.12
CA GLU A 111 15.24 -18.51 4.81
C GLU A 111 14.52 -17.23 4.38
N CYS A 112 13.20 -17.16 4.57
CA CYS A 112 12.42 -15.96 4.27
C CYS A 112 12.96 -14.73 5.02
N TRP A 113 13.32 -14.90 6.30
CA TRP A 113 13.94 -13.83 7.09
C TRP A 113 15.32 -13.43 6.56
N LEU A 114 16.14 -14.39 6.15
CA LEU A 114 17.49 -14.15 5.63
C LEU A 114 17.47 -13.45 4.27
N GLU A 115 16.59 -13.87 3.37
CA GLU A 115 16.38 -13.26 2.06
C GLU A 115 15.88 -11.82 2.20
N ALA A 116 14.89 -11.60 3.06
CA ALA A 116 14.39 -10.26 3.38
C ALA A 116 15.47 -9.34 3.96
N ALA A 117 16.26 -9.85 4.92
CA ALA A 117 17.38 -9.13 5.54
C ALA A 117 18.44 -8.73 4.52
N THR A 118 18.77 -9.65 3.61
CA THR A 118 19.75 -9.43 2.54
C THR A 118 19.25 -8.40 1.54
N ALA A 119 18.01 -8.55 1.06
CA ALA A 119 17.43 -7.65 0.06
C ALA A 119 17.31 -6.21 0.57
N LEU A 120 16.90 -6.04 1.83
CA LEU A 120 16.75 -4.71 2.43
C LEU A 120 18.08 -4.16 2.98
N GLN A 121 19.10 -5.01 3.18
CA GLN A 121 20.34 -4.70 3.90
C GLN A 121 20.10 -4.29 5.37
N TRP A 122 19.18 -4.98 6.05
CA TRP A 122 18.87 -4.77 7.47
C TRP A 122 19.06 -6.03 8.29
N PRO A 123 19.39 -5.91 9.58
CA PRO A 123 19.35 -7.05 10.49
C PRO A 123 17.94 -7.62 10.60
N VAL A 124 17.82 -8.95 10.68
CA VAL A 124 16.54 -9.65 10.91
C VAL A 124 15.78 -9.07 12.11
N ALA A 125 16.49 -8.72 13.19
CA ALA A 125 15.90 -8.12 14.39
C ALA A 125 15.19 -6.78 14.16
N GLU A 126 15.54 -6.06 13.09
CA GLU A 126 14.98 -4.76 12.71
C GLU A 126 13.90 -4.86 11.62
N LEU A 127 13.56 -6.07 11.17
CA LEU A 127 12.57 -6.28 10.11
C LEU A 127 11.19 -6.67 10.64
N ALA A 128 10.15 -6.05 10.08
CA ALA A 128 8.80 -6.59 10.12
C ALA A 128 8.59 -7.37 8.84
N MET A 129 8.34 -8.67 8.95
CA MET A 129 8.16 -9.58 7.82
C MET A 129 6.87 -10.40 8.00
N ASP A 130 6.27 -10.76 6.88
CA ASP A 130 5.24 -11.79 6.77
C ASP A 130 5.49 -12.58 5.48
N PHE A 131 5.03 -13.83 5.46
CA PHE A 131 5.16 -14.68 4.30
C PHE A 131 3.99 -15.64 4.17
N GLU A 132 3.65 -15.97 2.93
CA GLU A 132 2.64 -16.96 2.61
C GLU A 132 3.24 -18.04 1.73
N VAL A 133 2.99 -19.31 2.08
CA VAL A 133 3.54 -20.46 1.36
C VAL A 133 2.45 -21.08 0.49
N HIS A 134 2.73 -21.20 -0.80
CA HIS A 134 1.84 -21.76 -1.80
C HIS A 134 2.53 -22.88 -2.57
N SER A 135 1.76 -23.84 -3.08
CA SER A 135 2.31 -24.83 -4.02
C SER A 135 2.40 -24.22 -5.41
N SER A 136 3.58 -24.27 -6.02
CA SER A 136 3.79 -23.90 -7.42
C SER A 136 3.14 -24.92 -8.36
N LEU A 137 2.93 -24.51 -9.62
CA LEU A 137 2.41 -25.38 -10.68
C LEU A 137 3.30 -26.61 -10.95
N GLU A 138 4.58 -26.52 -10.59
CA GLU A 138 5.58 -27.59 -10.75
C GLU A 138 5.63 -28.52 -9.52
N GLY A 139 4.80 -28.26 -8.50
CA GLY A 139 4.73 -29.04 -7.27
C GLY A 139 5.79 -28.67 -6.22
N HIS A 140 6.54 -27.60 -6.43
CA HIS A 140 7.47 -27.05 -5.45
C HIS A 140 6.76 -26.07 -4.52
N TRP A 141 7.22 -25.92 -3.27
CA TRP A 141 6.70 -24.89 -2.39
C TRP A 141 7.36 -23.54 -2.72
N LEU A 142 6.56 -22.47 -2.74
CA LEU A 142 7.00 -21.09 -2.99
C LEU A 142 6.51 -20.21 -1.84
N ALA A 143 7.41 -19.49 -1.20
CA ALA A 143 7.07 -18.54 -0.15
C ALA A 143 7.10 -17.11 -0.70
N HIS A 144 5.95 -16.44 -0.72
CA HIS A 144 5.83 -15.03 -1.06
C HIS A 144 6.10 -14.20 0.20
N CYS A 145 7.24 -13.53 0.23
CA CYS A 145 7.75 -12.81 1.38
C CYS A 145 7.53 -11.31 1.20
N ARG A 146 7.25 -10.62 2.30
CA ARG A 146 7.08 -9.17 2.35
C ARG A 146 7.77 -8.65 3.59
N ALA A 147 8.68 -7.70 3.44
CA ALA A 147 9.42 -7.16 4.57
C ALA A 147 9.64 -5.65 4.47
N CYS A 148 9.65 -5.01 5.62
CA CYS A 148 10.00 -3.60 5.76
C CYS A 148 10.65 -3.34 7.13
N PRO A 149 11.32 -2.19 7.33
CA PRO A 149 11.88 -1.85 8.64
C PRO A 149 10.80 -1.74 9.74
N LYS A 150 11.05 -2.30 10.93
CA LYS A 150 10.15 -2.16 12.10
C LYS A 150 9.93 -0.70 12.48
N SER A 151 10.96 0.13 12.34
CA SER A 151 10.90 1.57 12.62
C SER A 151 9.89 2.29 11.71
N LEU A 152 9.83 1.90 10.44
CA LEU A 152 8.86 2.44 9.49
C LEU A 152 7.42 2.09 9.91
N VAL A 153 7.17 0.82 10.23
CA VAL A 153 5.85 0.38 10.72
C VAL A 153 5.44 1.17 11.96
N LYS A 154 6.34 1.32 12.94
CA LYS A 154 6.07 2.09 14.16
C LYS A 154 5.76 3.56 13.84
N ALA A 155 6.49 4.17 12.91
CA ALA A 155 6.27 5.56 12.52
C ALA A 155 4.88 5.76 11.88
N TYR A 156 4.49 4.88 10.94
CA TYR A 156 3.17 5.00 10.30
C TYR A 156 2.02 4.68 11.24
N VAL A 157 2.16 3.65 12.08
CA VAL A 157 1.15 3.35 13.10
C VAL A 157 0.97 4.53 14.04
N ALA A 158 2.05 5.21 14.45
CA ALA A 158 1.97 6.41 15.28
C ALA A 158 1.27 7.58 14.56
N GLN A 159 1.59 7.83 13.28
CA GLN A 159 0.94 8.87 12.48
C GLN A 159 -0.57 8.62 12.30
N LEU A 160 -0.95 7.37 12.00
CA LEU A 160 -2.36 6.99 11.87
C LEU A 160 -3.10 7.09 13.21
N ASN A 161 -2.49 6.63 14.31
CA ASN A 161 -3.08 6.71 15.64
C ASN A 161 -3.30 8.17 16.09
N ALA A 162 -2.38 9.08 15.76
CA ALA A 162 -2.54 10.52 16.02
C ALA A 162 -3.73 11.14 15.27
N LEU A 163 -4.21 10.45 14.23
CA LEU A 163 -5.41 10.77 13.48
C LEU A 163 -6.58 9.87 13.85
N ASP A 164 -6.59 9.22 15.01
CA ASP A 164 -7.66 8.28 15.45
C ASP A 164 -7.94 7.10 14.50
N LEU A 165 -7.00 6.81 13.60
CA LEU A 165 -7.03 5.63 12.74
C LEU A 165 -6.15 4.55 13.35
N ARG A 166 -6.68 3.34 13.46
CA ARG A 166 -5.91 2.18 13.88
C ARG A 166 -5.80 1.24 12.69
N PRO A 167 -4.60 1.02 12.13
CA PRO A 167 -4.45 0.04 11.07
C PRO A 167 -4.65 -1.36 11.64
N ASP A 168 -5.53 -2.15 11.02
CA ASP A 168 -5.76 -3.55 11.37
C ASP A 168 -4.79 -4.47 10.62
N ALA A 169 -4.34 -4.02 9.46
CA ALA A 169 -3.45 -4.74 8.58
C ALA A 169 -2.50 -3.76 7.89
N ILE A 170 -1.31 -4.29 7.57
CA ILE A 170 -0.37 -3.64 6.67
C ILE A 170 -0.21 -4.58 5.46
N THR A 171 -0.26 -4.03 4.26
CA THR A 171 -0.12 -4.79 3.01
C THR A 171 0.86 -4.08 2.08
N CYS A 172 1.12 -4.64 0.91
CA CYS A 172 1.95 -4.03 -0.14
C CYS A 172 1.16 -3.82 -1.43
N ALA A 173 1.63 -2.88 -2.25
CA ALA A 173 1.02 -2.53 -3.53
C ALA A 173 0.90 -3.72 -4.51
N SER A 174 1.75 -4.75 -4.40
CA SER A 174 1.62 -5.96 -5.21
C SER A 174 0.40 -6.82 -4.86
N GLN A 175 -0.24 -6.58 -3.72
CA GLN A 175 -1.50 -7.25 -3.29
C GLN A 175 -2.73 -6.36 -3.48
N MET A 176 -2.58 -5.26 -4.19
CA MET A 176 -3.63 -4.28 -4.38
C MET A 176 -4.86 -4.90 -5.06
N ASP A 177 -4.66 -5.77 -6.05
CA ASP A 177 -5.74 -6.44 -6.78
C ASP A 177 -6.48 -7.45 -5.90
N GLU A 178 -5.73 -8.28 -5.16
CA GLU A 178 -6.27 -9.25 -4.19
C GLU A 178 -7.12 -8.54 -3.12
N LEU A 179 -6.65 -7.38 -2.64
CA LEU A 179 -7.38 -6.55 -1.70
C LEU A 179 -8.66 -5.98 -2.32
N GLY A 180 -8.59 -5.49 -3.55
CA GLY A 180 -9.75 -5.00 -4.30
C GLY A 180 -10.82 -6.08 -4.46
N GLU A 181 -10.42 -7.29 -4.86
CA GLU A 181 -11.30 -8.44 -5.01
C GLU A 181 -11.92 -8.87 -3.67
N ALA A 182 -11.11 -8.96 -2.61
CA ALA A 182 -11.58 -9.29 -1.27
C ALA A 182 -12.64 -8.30 -0.77
N TRP A 183 -12.59 -7.05 -1.25
CA TRP A 183 -13.52 -5.99 -0.90
C TRP A 183 -14.69 -5.83 -1.87
N GLY A 184 -14.72 -6.59 -2.96
CA GLY A 184 -15.74 -6.54 -4.00
C GLY A 184 -15.68 -5.26 -4.86
N LEU A 185 -14.49 -4.68 -5.01
CA LEU A 185 -14.27 -3.47 -5.81
C LEU A 185 -14.14 -3.84 -7.30
N GLN A 186 -14.46 -2.87 -8.17
CA GLN A 186 -14.18 -3.01 -9.59
C GLN A 186 -12.65 -3.05 -9.82
N PRO A 187 -12.15 -3.79 -10.83
CA PRO A 187 -10.71 -4.02 -11.01
C PRO A 187 -9.86 -2.74 -11.07
N ASP A 188 -10.39 -1.67 -11.67
CA ASP A 188 -9.62 -0.44 -11.89
C ASP A 188 -9.67 0.54 -10.71
N VAL A 189 -10.52 0.31 -9.71
CA VAL A 189 -10.76 1.28 -8.64
C VAL A 189 -9.52 1.44 -7.75
N MET A 190 -8.88 0.34 -7.39
CA MET A 190 -7.64 0.39 -6.61
C MET A 190 -6.51 0.98 -7.44
N ALA A 191 -6.35 0.52 -8.68
CA ALA A 191 -5.32 1.01 -9.59
C ALA A 191 -5.45 2.52 -9.81
N GLU A 192 -6.66 3.03 -10.05
CA GLU A 192 -6.90 4.46 -10.19
C GLU A 192 -6.67 5.17 -8.85
N ALA A 193 -7.16 4.69 -7.72
CA ALA A 193 -6.98 5.39 -6.44
C ALA A 193 -5.49 5.63 -6.11
N PHE A 194 -4.63 4.66 -6.42
CA PHE A 194 -3.22 4.65 -6.05
C PHE A 194 -2.25 4.85 -7.23
N ARG A 195 -2.73 5.26 -8.41
CA ARG A 195 -1.85 5.51 -9.57
C ARG A 195 -0.90 6.67 -9.35
N LEU A 196 0.19 6.67 -10.12
CA LEU A 196 1.05 7.83 -10.28
C LEU A 196 0.39 8.89 -11.19
N PRO A 197 0.86 10.16 -11.13
CA PRO A 197 0.44 11.19 -12.07
C PRO A 197 0.66 10.76 -13.52
N CYS A 198 -0.29 11.08 -14.39
CA CYS A 198 -0.12 10.91 -15.83
C CYS A 198 0.82 11.99 -16.37
N MET A 199 1.47 11.70 -17.51
CA MET A 199 2.24 12.72 -18.23
C MET A 199 1.35 13.94 -18.53
N ASP A 200 1.87 15.14 -18.28
CA ASP A 200 1.20 16.43 -18.44
C ASP A 200 -0.05 16.65 -17.55
N GLU A 201 -0.30 15.80 -16.57
CA GLU A 201 -1.37 16.03 -15.59
C GLU A 201 -1.01 17.21 -14.69
N LEU A 202 -1.95 18.13 -14.49
CA LEU A 202 -1.75 19.22 -13.53
C LEU A 202 -1.87 18.68 -12.11
N ALA A 203 -1.03 19.18 -11.20
CA ALA A 203 -1.11 18.84 -9.77
C ALA A 203 -2.53 19.08 -9.20
N SER A 204 -3.19 20.15 -9.63
CA SER A 204 -4.57 20.44 -9.25
C SER A 204 -5.56 19.38 -9.71
N HIS A 205 -5.35 18.73 -10.86
CA HIS A 205 -6.21 17.64 -11.33
C HIS A 205 -5.91 16.35 -10.57
N TYR A 206 -4.63 16.07 -10.31
CA TYR A 206 -4.20 14.87 -9.61
C TYR A 206 -4.66 14.84 -8.14
N PHE A 207 -4.55 15.95 -7.42
CA PHE A 207 -4.91 16.04 -6.00
C PHE A 207 -6.39 16.38 -5.74
N ASN A 208 -7.05 17.13 -6.62
CA ASN A 208 -8.49 17.44 -6.47
C ASN A 208 -9.40 16.35 -7.06
N LEU A 209 -8.86 15.17 -7.38
CA LEU A 209 -9.67 14.08 -7.89
C LEU A 209 -10.56 13.54 -6.76
N PHE A 210 -11.86 13.73 -6.91
CA PHE A 210 -12.90 13.09 -6.12
C PHE A 210 -13.75 12.27 -7.08
N LYS A 211 -13.72 10.95 -6.93
CA LYS A 211 -14.60 10.06 -7.69
C LYS A 211 -15.41 9.23 -6.71
N GLU A 212 -16.71 9.41 -6.78
CA GLU A 212 -17.70 8.51 -6.19
C GLU A 212 -18.03 7.47 -7.26
N ASP A 213 -17.48 6.27 -7.14
CA ASP A 213 -17.94 5.16 -7.98
C ASP A 213 -19.25 4.63 -7.41
N LYS A 214 -20.30 4.66 -8.23
CA LYS A 214 -21.54 3.93 -7.97
C LYS A 214 -21.33 2.49 -8.43
N PRO A 215 -21.69 1.47 -7.64
CA PRO A 215 -21.61 0.11 -8.10
C PRO A 215 -22.73 -0.15 -9.10
N CYS A 216 -22.47 -1.10 -10.00
CA CYS A 216 -23.43 -1.69 -10.92
C CYS A 216 -24.68 -2.22 -10.20
#